data_AF-A0A6I2R1X3-F1
#
_entry.id   AF-A0A6I2R1X3-F1
#
_cell.length_a   1.000
_cell.length_b   1.000
_cell.length_c   1.000
_cell.angle_alpha   90.00
_cell.angle_beta   90.00
_cell.angle_gamma   90.00
#
_symmetry.space_group_name_H-M   'P 1'
#
loop_
_entity.id
_entity.type
_entity.pdbx_description
1 polymer ?
#
loop_
_entity_poly.entity_id
_entity_poly.type
_entity_poly.pdbx_seq_one_letter_code
_entity_poly.pdbx_strand_id
1 'polypeptide(L)'
;MVIIELDGKPTEEDNHWELCRELQELYHRKNLDYGDSFHLSFLEEGLAMPRIRLGDKYLRFKTLTSGEKQRVSDESIRDTLIDLANYSIMTIMELDQAMSTNADKREAFLRAAERMNRVPITVVEV
;
A
#
# COMPACT_ATOMS: atom_id res chain seq x y z
N MET A 1 42.82 -6.26 14.39
CA MET A 1 42.41 -6.35 12.97
C MET A 1 41.06 -7.06 12.98
N VAL A 2 39.95 -6.35 13.08
CA VAL A 2 39.45 -5.33 12.16
C VAL A 2 39.53 -3.93 12.77
N ILE A 3 40.15 -3.01 12.04
CA ILE A 3 40.07 -1.57 12.26
C ILE A 3 38.92 -1.12 11.37
N ILE A 4 37.85 -0.55 11.95
CA ILE A 4 36.87 0.20 11.17
C ILE A 4 37.27 1.65 11.35
N GLU A 5 37.87 2.22 10.32
CA GLU A 5 38.24 3.63 10.27
C GLU A 5 36.97 4.48 10.31
N LEU A 6 36.82 5.29 11.35
CA LEU A 6 35.80 6.34 11.45
C LEU A 6 36.36 7.63 10.85
N ASP A 7 36.65 7.63 9.55
CA ASP A 7 37.02 8.83 8.80
C ASP A 7 36.08 9.00 7.60
N GLY A 8 34.98 9.71 7.85
CA GLY A 8 34.02 10.08 6.82
C GLY A 8 32.77 10.66 7.45
N LYS A 9 32.53 11.95 7.20
CA LYS A 9 31.34 12.77 7.53
C LYS A 9 30.01 11.98 7.48
N PRO A 10 28.96 12.38 8.23
CA PRO A 10 27.68 11.69 8.21
C PRO A 10 27.22 11.54 6.75
N THR A 11 27.27 10.31 6.24
CA THR A 11 26.72 9.96 4.94
C THR A 11 25.22 10.14 5.06
N GLU A 12 24.62 10.96 4.18
CA GLU A 12 23.19 11.12 3.91
C GLU A 12 22.27 10.33 4.86
N GLU A 13 21.45 11.02 5.67
CA GLU A 13 20.27 10.39 6.27
C GLU A 13 19.55 9.55 5.20
N ASP A 14 19.36 8.25 5.47
CA ASP A 14 18.99 7.25 4.46
C ASP A 14 17.77 7.70 3.64
N ASN A 15 17.97 7.94 2.33
CA ASN A 15 16.93 8.41 1.41
C ASN A 15 15.64 7.58 1.47
N HIS A 16 15.74 6.29 1.84
CA HIS A 16 14.57 5.43 2.05
C HIS A 16 13.76 5.81 3.29
N TRP A 17 14.42 6.14 4.39
CA TRP A 17 13.76 6.54 5.64
C TRP A 17 12.91 7.80 5.45
N GLU A 18 13.45 8.78 4.74
CA GLU A 18 12.74 10.01 4.38
C GLU A 18 11.48 9.74 3.55
N LEU A 19 11.55 8.81 2.59
CA LEU A 19 10.37 8.38 1.82
C LEU A 19 9.32 7.67 2.69
N CYS A 20 9.74 6.83 3.64
CA CYS A 20 8.81 6.22 4.60
C CYS A 20 8.13 7.26 5.48
N ARG A 21 8.86 8.30 5.92
CA ARG A 21 8.27 9.41 6.67
C ARG A 21 7.23 10.15 5.86
N GLU A 22 7.52 10.46 4.60
CA GLU A 22 6.56 11.09 3.70
C GLU A 22 5.30 10.24 3.47
N LEU A 23 5.46 8.91 3.29
CA LEU A 23 4.33 7.99 3.17
C LEU A 23 3.42 8.05 4.41
N GLN A 24 4.03 8.03 5.60
CA GLN A 24 3.31 8.14 6.88
C GLN A 24 2.55 9.47 7.01
N GLU A 25 3.18 10.59 6.66
CA GLU A 25 2.55 11.91 6.71
C GLU A 25 1.39 12.03 5.72
N LEU A 26 1.56 11.48 4.51
CA LEU A 26 0.51 11.45 3.50
C LEU A 26 -0.67 10.58 3.93
N TYR A 27 -0.40 9.40 4.51
CA TYR A 27 -1.41 8.54 5.09
C TYR A 27 -2.22 9.28 6.15
N HIS A 28 -1.56 9.90 7.13
CA HIS A 28 -2.25 10.65 8.19
C HIS A 28 -3.11 11.79 7.64
N ARG A 29 -2.58 12.55 6.68
CA ARG A 29 -3.31 13.66 6.04
C ARG A 29 -4.57 13.16 5.33
N LYS A 30 -4.43 12.13 4.48
CA LYS A 30 -5.58 11.54 3.78
C LYS A 30 -6.58 10.91 4.77
N ASN A 31 -6.12 10.28 5.84
CA ASN A 31 -7.01 9.69 6.83
C ASN A 31 -7.79 10.76 7.63
N LEU A 32 -7.23 11.97 7.80
CA LEU A 32 -7.97 13.11 8.36
C LEU A 32 -9.04 13.63 7.38
N ASP A 33 -8.72 13.66 6.08
CA ASP A 33 -9.63 14.17 5.03
C ASP A 33 -10.77 13.20 4.71
N TYR A 34 -10.49 11.90 4.68
CA TYR A 34 -11.40 10.84 4.21
C TYR A 34 -11.92 9.93 5.34
N GLY A 35 -11.44 10.09 6.57
CA GLY A 35 -11.76 9.20 7.69
C GLY A 35 -11.41 7.75 7.37
N ASP A 36 -12.19 6.83 7.92
CA ASP A 36 -11.97 5.38 7.81
C ASP A 36 -12.46 4.77 6.48
N SER A 37 -12.49 5.57 5.41
CA SER A 37 -13.08 5.16 4.12
C SER A 37 -12.41 3.93 3.51
N PHE A 38 -11.08 3.77 3.69
CA PHE A 38 -10.38 2.61 3.17
C PHE A 38 -10.82 1.33 3.89
N HIS A 39 -10.83 1.36 5.22
CA HIS A 39 -11.25 0.24 6.06
C HIS A 39 -12.69 -0.18 5.72
N LEU A 40 -13.62 0.77 5.64
CA LEU A 40 -15.01 0.48 5.30
C LEU A 40 -15.15 -0.20 3.94
N SER A 41 -14.47 0.31 2.91
CA SER A 41 -14.48 -0.33 1.59
C SER A 41 -13.78 -1.69 1.58
N PHE A 42 -12.75 -1.88 2.41
CA PHE A 42 -12.10 -3.18 2.56
C PHE A 42 -13.01 -4.20 3.24
N LEU A 43 -13.79 -3.80 4.26
CA LEU A 43 -14.77 -4.67 4.90
C LEU A 43 -15.89 -5.09 3.95
N GLU A 44 -16.33 -4.19 3.07
CA GLU A 44 -17.40 -4.44 2.10
C GLU A 44 -16.94 -5.33 0.93
N GLU A 45 -15.78 -5.02 0.35
CA GLU A 45 -15.34 -5.59 -0.94
C GLU A 45 -14.13 -6.54 -0.80
N GLY A 46 -13.59 -6.70 0.40
CA GLY A 46 -12.39 -7.49 0.67
C GLY A 46 -11.21 -7.13 -0.23
N LEU A 47 -10.45 -8.14 -0.66
CA LEU A 47 -9.29 -7.98 -1.55
C LEU A 47 -9.64 -7.47 -2.97
N ALA A 48 -10.92 -7.41 -3.35
CA ALA A 48 -11.28 -6.84 -4.64
C ALA A 48 -11.01 -5.34 -4.70
N MET A 49 -11.31 -4.60 -3.62
CA MET A 49 -11.08 -3.16 -3.56
C MET A 49 -9.61 -2.75 -3.71
N PRO A 50 -8.64 -3.25 -2.91
CA PRO A 50 -7.24 -2.85 -3.06
C PRO A 50 -6.67 -3.28 -4.41
N ARG A 51 -7.08 -4.45 -4.94
CA ARG A 51 -6.68 -4.89 -6.29
C ARG A 51 -7.12 -3.92 -7.38
N ILE A 52 -8.36 -3.42 -7.32
CA ILE A 52 -8.85 -2.43 -8.28
C ILE A 52 -8.06 -1.12 -8.15
N ARG A 53 -7.90 -0.60 -6.92
CA ARG A 53 -7.18 0.66 -6.66
C ARG A 53 -5.72 0.61 -7.10
N LEU A 54 -5.01 -0.48 -6.79
CA LEU A 54 -3.65 -0.72 -7.26
C LEU A 54 -3.61 -0.83 -8.79
N GLY A 55 -4.58 -1.51 -9.40
CA GLY A 55 -4.72 -1.63 -10.85
C GLY A 55 -4.87 -0.27 -11.55
N ASP A 56 -5.70 0.63 -11.02
CA ASP A 56 -5.90 1.98 -11.56
C ASP A 56 -4.59 2.79 -11.52
N LYS A 57 -3.87 2.71 -10.39
CA LYS A 57 -2.59 3.42 -10.22
C LYS A 57 -1.49 2.83 -11.10
N TYR A 58 -1.46 1.52 -11.25
CA TYR A 58 -0.53 0.85 -12.16
C TYR A 58 -0.82 1.21 -13.64
N LEU A 59 -2.09 1.27 -14.03
CA LEU A 59 -2.47 1.73 -15.38
C LEU A 59 -2.02 3.18 -15.61
N ARG A 60 -2.21 4.07 -14.63
CA ARG A 60 -1.69 5.44 -14.69
C ARG A 60 -0.18 5.46 -14.86
N PHE A 61 0.56 4.65 -14.09
CA PHE A 61 2.01 4.53 -14.21
C PHE A 61 2.44 4.10 -15.62
N LYS A 62 1.74 3.14 -16.22
CA LYS A 62 1.98 2.73 -17.62
C LYS A 62 1.75 3.88 -18.60
N THR A 63 0.66 4.64 -18.45
CA THR A 63 0.37 5.79 -19.33
C THR A 63 1.41 6.90 -19.17
N LEU A 64 1.86 7.20 -17.95
CA LEU A 64 2.88 8.22 -17.71
C LEU A 64 4.25 7.83 -18.28
N THR A 65 4.51 6.53 -18.44
CA THR A 65 5.80 6.00 -18.93
C THR A 65 5.78 5.57 -20.39
N SER A 66 4.62 5.51 -21.05
CA SER A 66 4.49 5.08 -22.45
C SER A 66 4.88 6.14 -23.49
N GLY A 67 5.12 7.39 -23.07
CA GLY A 67 5.44 8.50 -23.97
C GLY A 67 4.24 9.02 -24.78
N GLU A 68 3.03 8.51 -24.52
CA GLU A 68 1.80 9.07 -25.09
C GLU A 68 1.54 10.48 -24.54
N LYS A 69 1.14 11.42 -25.41
CA LYS A 69 0.77 12.77 -24.98
C LYS A 69 -0.41 12.71 -24.01
N GLN A 70 -0.13 12.90 -22.72
CA GLN A 70 -1.18 13.07 -21.73
C GLN A 70 -2.00 14.32 -22.04
N ARG A 71 -3.32 14.16 -22.07
CA ARG A 71 -4.27 15.27 -22.30
C ARG A 71 -4.59 16.05 -21.02
N VAL A 72 -4.33 15.45 -19.85
CA VAL A 72 -4.52 16.01 -18.51
C VAL A 72 -3.41 15.41 -17.64
N SER A 73 -2.66 16.22 -16.91
CA SER A 73 -1.47 15.81 -16.15
C SER A 73 -1.52 16.46 -14.77
N ASP A 74 -2.44 16.01 -13.94
CA ASP A 74 -2.62 16.57 -12.59
C ASP A 74 -1.74 15.87 -11.55
N GLU A 75 -1.15 14.71 -11.90
CA GLU A 75 -0.36 13.88 -10.98
C GLU A 75 0.90 13.33 -11.65
N SER A 76 2.04 13.36 -10.94
CA SER A 76 3.34 12.93 -11.47
C SER A 76 3.57 11.40 -11.35
N ILE A 77 4.65 10.92 -11.98
CA ILE A 77 5.13 9.53 -11.79
C ILE A 77 5.43 9.27 -10.31
N ARG A 78 6.03 10.24 -9.61
CA ARG A 78 6.39 10.12 -8.20
C ARG A 78 5.15 9.97 -7.34
N ASP A 79 4.15 10.82 -7.54
CA ASP A 79 2.87 10.76 -6.81
C ASP A 79 2.18 9.41 -7.03
N THR A 80 2.21 8.91 -8.27
CA THR A 80 1.65 7.60 -8.62
C THR A 80 2.34 6.45 -7.90
N LEU A 81 3.68 6.48 -7.80
CA LEU A 81 4.46 5.46 -7.10
C LEU A 81 4.24 5.52 -5.58
N ILE A 82 4.09 6.72 -5.03
CA ILE A 82 3.74 6.93 -3.61
C ILE A 82 2.35 6.37 -3.30
N ASP A 83 1.36 6.63 -4.16
CA ASP A 83 0.02 6.07 -4.00
C ASP A 83 0.05 4.53 -4.06
N LEU A 84 0.82 3.93 -4.98
CA LEU A 84 1.00 2.47 -5.05
C LEU A 84 1.59 1.90 -3.76
N ALA A 85 2.61 2.55 -3.21
CA ALA A 85 3.22 2.15 -1.94
C ALA A 85 2.21 2.25 -0.78
N ASN A 86 1.51 3.37 -0.67
CA ASN A 86 0.51 3.57 0.39
C ASN A 86 -0.66 2.57 0.30
N TYR A 87 -1.22 2.34 -0.90
CA TYR A 87 -2.27 1.33 -1.07
C TYR A 87 -1.79 -0.07 -0.68
N SER A 88 -0.53 -0.40 -0.96
CA SER A 88 0.06 -1.68 -0.56
C SER A 88 0.19 -1.78 0.97
N ILE A 89 0.71 -0.74 1.63
CA ILE A 89 0.88 -0.68 3.08
C ILE A 89 -0.48 -0.77 3.79
N MET A 90 -1.47 0.03 3.37
CA MET A 90 -2.81 0.00 3.97
C MET A 90 -3.48 -1.37 3.80
N THR A 91 -3.26 -2.04 2.66
CA THR A 91 -3.77 -3.41 2.46
C THR A 91 -3.11 -4.41 3.41
N ILE A 92 -1.80 -4.29 3.65
CA ILE A 92 -1.09 -5.12 4.63
C ILE A 92 -1.64 -4.87 6.04
N MET A 93 -1.87 -3.61 6.42
CA MET A 93 -2.44 -3.27 7.72
C MET A 93 -3.79 -3.94 7.96
N GLU A 94 -4.69 -3.96 6.96
CA GLU A 94 -5.98 -4.64 7.05
C GLU A 94 -5.83 -6.17 7.15
N LEU A 95 -4.89 -6.75 6.39
CA LEU A 95 -4.60 -8.18 6.45
C LEU A 95 -4.06 -8.58 7.83
N ASP A 96 -3.09 -7.83 8.34
CA ASP A 96 -2.50 -8.05 9.67
C ASP A 96 -3.55 -7.87 10.77
N GLN A 97 -4.43 -6.86 10.64
CA GLN A 97 -5.55 -6.68 11.55
C GLN A 97 -6.52 -7.87 11.47
N ALA A 98 -6.88 -8.34 10.28
CA ALA A 98 -7.75 -9.50 10.11
C ALA A 98 -7.14 -10.80 10.68
N MET A 99 -5.81 -10.93 10.63
CA MET A 99 -5.09 -12.08 11.19
C MET A 99 -4.89 -12.00 12.71
N SER A 100 -4.72 -10.81 13.26
CA SER A 100 -4.50 -10.58 14.70
C SER A 100 -5.79 -10.49 15.51
N THR A 101 -6.92 -10.13 14.88
CA THR A 101 -8.19 -9.95 15.59
C THR A 101 -9.07 -11.21 15.51
N ASN A 102 -9.37 -11.80 16.68
CA ASN A 102 -10.42 -12.80 17.01
C ASN A 102 -10.89 -13.77 15.90
N ALA A 103 -10.81 -15.07 16.13
CA ALA A 103 -11.05 -16.14 15.14
C ALA A 103 -12.30 -15.94 14.26
N ASP A 104 -13.39 -15.40 14.82
CA ASP A 104 -14.64 -15.13 14.09
C ASP A 104 -14.49 -14.06 12.98
N LYS A 105 -13.65 -13.04 13.17
CA LYS A 105 -13.39 -12.01 12.14
C LYS A 105 -12.47 -12.53 11.05
N ARG A 106 -11.45 -13.31 11.40
CA ARG A 106 -10.60 -14.05 10.45
C ARG A 106 -11.45 -14.98 9.58
N GLU A 107 -12.37 -15.73 10.19
CA GLU A 107 -13.29 -16.62 9.49
C GLU A 107 -14.23 -15.87 8.54
N ALA A 108 -14.79 -14.73 8.97
CA ALA A 108 -15.64 -13.88 8.12
C ALA A 108 -14.87 -13.29 6.93
N PHE A 109 -13.64 -12.83 7.16
CA PHE A 109 -12.75 -12.31 6.11
C PHE A 109 -12.39 -13.39 5.09
N LEU A 110 -11.95 -14.57 5.55
CA LEU A 110 -11.62 -15.71 4.69
C LEU A 110 -12.83 -16.14 3.85
N ARG A 111 -14.02 -16.21 4.46
CA ARG A 111 -15.26 -16.56 3.74
C ARG A 111 -15.65 -15.52 2.69
N ALA A 112 -15.50 -14.23 2.97
CA ALA A 112 -15.74 -13.17 1.99
C ALA A 112 -14.76 -13.26 0.81
N ALA A 113 -13.49 -13.49 1.11
CA ALA A 113 -12.42 -13.60 0.11
C ALA A 113 -12.58 -14.86 -0.78
N GLU A 114 -13.00 -16.00 -0.20
CA GLU A 114 -13.31 -17.23 -0.94
C GLU A 114 -14.53 -17.09 -1.87
N ARG A 115 -15.56 -16.36 -1.42
CA ARG A 115 -16.81 -16.19 -2.16
C ARG A 115 -16.63 -15.42 -3.48
N MET A 116 -15.60 -14.58 -3.57
CA MET A 116 -15.31 -13.76 -4.75
C MET A 116 -14.28 -14.38 -5.71
N ASN A 117 -13.37 -15.24 -5.24
CA ASN A 117 -12.27 -15.73 -6.07
C ASN A 117 -12.42 -17.17 -6.61
N ARG A 118 -13.43 -17.95 -6.20
CA ARG A 118 -13.62 -19.36 -6.61
C ARG A 118 -12.40 -20.29 -6.37
N VAL A 119 -11.34 -19.79 -5.73
CA VAL A 119 -10.09 -20.47 -5.44
C VAL A 119 -9.73 -20.16 -3.99
N PRO A 120 -9.41 -21.18 -3.16
CA PRO A 120 -9.02 -20.96 -1.78
C PRO A 120 -7.74 -20.13 -1.71
N ILE A 121 -7.78 -19.05 -0.92
CA ILE A 121 -6.60 -18.22 -0.65
C ILE A 121 -5.78 -18.94 0.41
N THR A 122 -4.59 -19.39 0.03
CA THR A 122 -3.63 -19.94 0.99
C THR A 122 -2.82 -18.78 1.55
N VAL A 123 -3.08 -18.43 2.81
CA VAL A 123 -2.19 -17.54 3.55
C VAL A 123 -1.04 -18.39 4.06
N VAL A 124 0.18 -18.08 3.65
CA VAL A 124 1.39 -18.70 4.21
C VAL A 124 1.61 -18.07 5.59
N GLU A 125 1.44 -18.86 6.65
CA GLU A 125 1.89 -18.45 7.98
C GLU A 125 3.43 -18.35 7.97
N VAL A 126 3.96 -17.22 8.43
CA VAL A 126 5.41 -17.00 8.62
C VAL A 126 5.79 -17.37 10.05
#